data_AF-A0A660RJ91-F1
#
_entry.id   AF-A0A660RJ91-F1
#
_cell.length_a   1.000
_cell.length_b   1.000
_cell.length_c   1.000
_cell.angle_alpha   90.00
_cell.angle_beta   90.00
_cell.angle_gamma   90.00
#
_symmetry.space_group_name_H-M   'P 1'
#
loop_
_entity.id
_entity.type
_entity.pdbx_description
1 polymer ?
#
loop_
_entity_poly.entity_id
_entity_poly.type
_entity_poly.pdbx_seq_one_letter_code
_entity_poly.pdbx_strand_id
1 'polypeptide(L)'
;MSKILARYEYNYTIAGTIFVWVKINSEILSSQIKSLFIALLLIFTIVLAIFRRLIISLTTMIPIGFTALMNFINMTVLHINLEISTSIITSMLMGLVIDYSIHIASEIKRTKSAKAAVENVGPAILGNALGLIAGFSILLLSPLALFSNVAILMILGISIGVFVTLTVETWILEKFI
;
A
#
# COMPACT_ATOMS: atom_id res chain seq x y z
N MET A 1 49.84 -15.37 -23.89
CA MET A 1 48.62 -14.65 -23.48
C MET A 1 48.50 -14.45 -21.96
N SER A 2 48.97 -15.39 -21.12
CA SER A 2 48.80 -15.34 -19.65
C SER A 2 49.62 -14.28 -18.88
N LYS A 3 50.73 -13.76 -19.42
CA LYS A 3 51.59 -12.77 -18.73
C LYS A 3 51.13 -11.31 -18.84
N ILE A 4 50.21 -11.00 -19.77
CA ILE A 4 49.72 -9.62 -20.00
C ILE A 4 48.58 -9.28 -19.03
N LEU A 5 47.79 -10.27 -18.62
CA LEU A 5 46.61 -10.10 -17.76
C LEU A 5 46.95 -10.07 -16.26
N ALA A 6 48.17 -10.44 -15.86
CA ALA A 6 48.61 -10.50 -14.45
C ALA A 6 48.89 -9.11 -13.82
N ARG A 7 48.85 -8.03 -14.61
CA ARG A 7 49.07 -6.64 -14.14
C ARG A 7 47.80 -5.89 -13.76
N TYR A 8 46.62 -6.51 -13.91
CA TYR A 8 45.34 -5.91 -13.56
C TYR A 8 44.66 -6.76 -12.48
N GLU A 9 44.17 -6.11 -11.42
CA GLU A 9 43.27 -6.74 -10.45
C GLU A 9 41.94 -7.05 -11.15
N TYR A 10 41.76 -8.30 -11.57
CA TYR A 10 40.53 -8.75 -12.20
C TYR A 10 39.48 -9.05 -11.14
N ASN A 11 38.47 -8.19 -11.04
CA ASN A 11 37.21 -8.53 -10.39
C ASN A 11 36.40 -9.42 -11.33
N TYR A 12 36.25 -10.70 -10.99
CA TYR A 12 35.37 -11.62 -11.71
C TYR A 12 33.97 -11.57 -11.09
N THR A 13 32.96 -11.39 -11.94
CA THR A 13 31.55 -11.47 -11.52
C THR A 13 30.93 -12.67 -12.21
N ILE A 14 30.25 -13.52 -11.44
CA ILE A 14 29.50 -14.66 -11.98
C ILE A 14 28.31 -14.08 -12.76
N ALA A 15 28.31 -14.24 -14.08
CA ALA A 15 27.24 -13.77 -14.95
C ALA A 15 26.34 -14.94 -15.36
N GLY A 16 25.02 -14.77 -15.19
CA GLY A 16 24.02 -15.73 -15.62
C GLY A 16 22.61 -15.22 -15.32
N THR A 17 21.66 -15.50 -16.21
CA THR A 17 20.26 -15.04 -16.08
C THR A 17 19.62 -15.50 -14.76
N ILE A 18 19.90 -16.73 -14.33
CA ILE A 18 19.41 -17.28 -13.06
C ILE A 18 19.92 -16.46 -11.86
N PHE A 19 21.22 -16.13 -11.83
CA PHE A 19 21.80 -15.32 -10.75
C PHE A 19 21.24 -13.89 -10.74
N VAL A 20 20.97 -13.31 -11.92
CA VAL A 20 20.33 -12.00 -12.05
C VAL A 20 18.91 -12.04 -11.47
N TRP A 21 18.09 -13.03 -11.82
CA TRP A 21 16.73 -13.15 -11.28
C TRP A 21 16.68 -13.37 -9.78
N VAL A 22 17.56 -14.21 -9.23
CA VAL A 22 17.67 -14.42 -7.78
C VAL A 22 18.04 -13.11 -7.09
N LYS A 23 19.01 -12.37 -7.64
CA LYS A 23 19.42 -11.07 -7.09
C LYS A 23 18.27 -10.06 -7.15
N ILE A 24 17.59 -9.94 -8.29
CA ILE A 24 16.42 -9.05 -8.46
C ILE A 24 15.34 -9.38 -7.42
N ASN A 25 14.95 -10.63 -7.26
CA ASN A 25 13.92 -11.03 -6.31
C ASN A 25 14.30 -10.69 -4.86
N SER A 26 15.56 -10.93 -4.49
CA SER A 26 16.06 -10.59 -3.15
C SER A 26 16.09 -9.07 -2.90
N GLU A 27 16.44 -8.28 -3.92
CA GLU A 27 16.43 -6.82 -3.83
C GLU A 27 15.02 -6.25 -3.79
N ILE A 28 14.07 -6.81 -4.53
CA ILE A 28 12.65 -6.44 -4.47
C ILE A 28 12.12 -6.68 -3.07
N LEU A 29 12.35 -7.86 -2.48
CA LEU A 29 11.88 -8.17 -1.13
C LEU A 29 12.48 -7.22 -0.08
N SER A 30 13.80 -7.04 -0.12
CA SER A 30 14.53 -6.11 0.77
C SER A 30 14.01 -4.67 0.63
N SER A 31 13.83 -4.22 -0.61
CA SER A 31 13.32 -2.88 -0.91
C SER A 31 11.88 -2.71 -0.45
N GLN A 32 11.04 -3.74 -0.61
CA GLN A 32 9.65 -3.72 -0.18
C GLN A 32 9.54 -3.57 1.34
N ILE A 33 10.32 -4.35 2.11
CA ILE A 33 10.30 -4.27 3.57
C ILE A 33 10.78 -2.88 4.03
N LYS A 34 11.88 -2.38 3.46
CA LYS A 34 12.42 -1.05 3.80
C LYS A 34 11.43 0.07 3.44
N SER A 35 10.88 0.04 2.23
CA SER A 35 9.96 1.08 1.76
C SER A 35 8.65 1.09 2.54
N LEU A 36 8.11 -0.09 2.88
CA LEU A 36 6.92 -0.20 3.73
C LEU A 36 7.15 0.38 5.11
N PHE A 37 8.25 0.01 5.75
CA PHE A 37 8.58 0.49 7.09
C PHE A 37 8.75 2.01 7.10
N ILE A 38 9.51 2.56 6.14
CA ILE A 38 9.71 3.99 6.00
C ILE A 38 8.39 4.71 5.72
N ALA A 39 7.56 4.19 4.82
CA ALA A 39 6.26 4.78 4.50
C ALA A 39 5.33 4.81 5.72
N LEU A 40 5.18 3.69 6.44
CA LEU A 40 4.35 3.63 7.64
C LEU A 40 4.86 4.59 8.73
N LEU A 41 6.18 4.69 8.92
CA LEU A 41 6.78 5.61 9.88
C LEU A 41 6.51 7.07 9.51
N LEU A 42 6.68 7.44 8.24
CA LEU A 42 6.43 8.79 7.74
C LEU A 42 4.95 9.15 7.85
N ILE A 43 4.05 8.27 7.40
CA ILE A 43 2.61 8.46 7.51
C ILE A 43 2.22 8.65 8.97
N PHE A 44 2.67 7.76 9.87
CA PHE A 44 2.39 7.88 11.30
C PHE A 44 2.88 9.20 11.88
N THR A 45 4.08 9.65 11.51
CA THR A 45 4.66 10.92 11.98
C THR A 45 3.82 12.12 11.53
N ILE A 46 3.40 12.13 10.25
CA ILE A 46 2.57 13.20 9.68
C ILE A 46 1.20 13.22 10.38
N VAL A 47 0.56 12.07 10.52
CA VAL A 47 -0.73 11.93 11.21
C VAL A 47 -0.63 12.36 12.67
N LEU A 48 0.44 11.98 13.36
CA LEU A 48 0.70 12.41 14.74
C LEU A 48 0.88 13.93 14.83
N ALA A 49 1.54 14.56 13.86
CA ALA A 49 1.68 16.00 13.79
C ALA A 49 0.34 16.72 13.55
N ILE A 50 -0.54 16.14 12.71
CA ILE A 50 -1.88 16.68 12.39
C ILE A 50 -2.82 16.58 13.61
N PHE A 51 -2.96 15.39 14.18
CA PHE A 51 -3.95 15.16 15.24
C PHE A 51 -3.44 15.48 16.64
N ARG A 52 -2.11 15.46 16.85
CA ARG A 52 -1.43 15.67 18.14
C ARG A 52 -1.95 14.78 19.27
N ARG A 53 -2.56 13.64 18.92
CA ARG A 53 -3.14 12.67 19.86
C ARG A 53 -2.78 11.27 19.40
N LEU A 54 -1.94 10.61 20.18
CA LEU A 54 -1.39 9.29 19.86
C LEU A 54 -2.48 8.25 19.56
N ILE A 55 -3.58 8.25 20.34
CA ILE A 55 -4.69 7.31 20.16
C ILE A 55 -5.36 7.48 18.80
N ILE A 56 -5.66 8.72 18.40
CA ILE A 56 -6.29 8.99 17.09
C ILE A 56 -5.32 8.58 15.97
N SER A 57 -4.04 8.93 16.10
CA SER A 57 -3.04 8.62 15.09
C SER A 57 -2.79 7.12 14.92
N LEU A 58 -2.80 6.35 16.01
CA LEU A 58 -2.71 4.89 15.93
C LEU A 58 -3.96 4.28 15.29
N THR A 59 -5.15 4.81 15.59
CA THR A 59 -6.39 4.31 14.98
C THR A 59 -6.45 4.55 13.48
N THR A 60 -6.01 5.72 13.00
CA THR A 60 -5.91 6.02 11.55
C THR A 60 -4.88 5.14 10.83
N MET A 61 -3.94 4.53 11.55
CA MET A 61 -2.98 3.58 10.95
C MET A 61 -3.59 2.19 10.70
N ILE A 62 -4.70 1.86 11.35
CA ILE A 62 -5.31 0.52 11.29
C ILE A 62 -5.74 0.15 9.87
N PRO A 63 -6.51 0.99 9.13
CA PRO A 63 -6.94 0.64 7.78
C PRO A 63 -5.76 0.50 6.82
N ILE A 64 -4.71 1.30 7.00
CA ILE A 64 -3.51 1.33 6.16
C ILE A 64 -2.71 0.04 6.32
N GLY A 65 -2.36 -0.30 7.57
CA GLY A 65 -1.61 -1.52 7.87
C GLY A 65 -2.38 -2.78 7.51
N PHE A 66 -3.70 -2.79 7.79
CA PHE A 66 -4.56 -3.91 7.44
C PHE A 66 -4.69 -4.09 5.92
N THR A 67 -4.86 -3.01 5.16
CA THR A 67 -4.92 -3.07 3.68
C THR A 67 -3.59 -3.54 3.11
N ALA A 68 -2.46 -3.06 3.63
CA ALA A 68 -1.14 -3.51 3.20
C ALA A 68 -0.94 -5.01 3.45
N LEU A 69 -1.31 -5.50 4.64
CA LEU A 69 -1.26 -6.92 4.98
C LEU A 69 -2.16 -7.74 4.06
N MET A 70 -3.40 -7.29 3.85
CA MET A 70 -4.36 -7.97 2.97
C MET A 70 -3.88 -8.01 1.51
N ASN A 71 -3.14 -6.99 1.05
CA ASN A 71 -2.56 -7.02 -0.29
C ASN A 71 -1.59 -8.20 -0.46
N PHE A 72 -0.72 -8.46 0.52
CA PHE A 72 0.18 -9.62 0.48
C PHE A 72 -0.55 -10.96 0.65
N ILE A 73 -1.62 -11.00 1.45
CA ILE A 73 -2.48 -12.19 1.56
C ILE A 73 -3.15 -12.47 0.21
N ASN A 74 -3.71 -11.45 -0.44
CA ASN A 74 -4.34 -11.57 -1.76
C ASN A 74 -3.34 -12.08 -2.81
N MET A 75 -2.10 -11.60 -2.79
CA MET A 75 -1.03 -12.11 -3.65
C MET A 75 -0.80 -13.61 -3.45
N THR A 76 -0.82 -14.07 -2.20
CA THR A 76 -0.65 -15.50 -1.87
C THR A 76 -1.84 -16.32 -2.35
N VAL A 77 -3.07 -15.87 -2.10
CA VAL A 77 -4.31 -16.58 -2.48
C VAL A 77 -4.48 -16.65 -4.01
N LEU A 78 -4.15 -15.56 -4.71
CA LEU A 78 -4.29 -15.45 -6.15
C LEU A 78 -3.06 -15.95 -6.92
N HIS A 79 -2.03 -16.46 -6.23
CA HIS A 79 -0.78 -16.91 -6.82
C HIS A 79 -0.08 -15.84 -7.67
N ILE A 80 -0.15 -14.58 -7.22
CA ILE A 80 0.52 -13.43 -7.85
C ILE A 80 1.86 -13.21 -7.16
N ASN A 81 2.95 -13.26 -7.93
CA ASN A 81 4.29 -13.07 -7.39
C ASN A 81 4.57 -11.61 -6.98
N LEU A 82 5.45 -11.44 -6.00
CA LEU A 82 6.05 -10.15 -5.69
C LEU A 82 7.12 -9.82 -6.73
N GLU A 83 6.77 -8.90 -7.62
CA GLU A 83 7.59 -8.39 -8.71
C GLU A 83 7.67 -6.86 -8.61
N ILE A 84 8.46 -6.22 -9.46
CA ILE A 84 8.64 -4.76 -9.47
C ILE A 84 7.30 -4.02 -9.64
N SER A 85 6.38 -4.56 -10.43
CA SER A 85 5.07 -3.97 -10.67
C SER A 85 4.13 -4.10 -9.47
N THR A 86 4.09 -5.28 -8.84
CA THR A 86 3.20 -5.56 -7.72
C THR A 86 3.73 -5.00 -6.41
N SER A 87 5.04 -4.76 -6.31
CA SER A 87 5.67 -4.15 -5.12
C SER A 87 5.20 -2.71 -4.87
N ILE A 88 5.03 -1.92 -5.94
CA ILE A 88 4.63 -0.50 -5.86
C ILE A 88 3.18 -0.35 -5.35
N ILE A 89 2.33 -1.36 -5.59
CA ILE A 89 0.89 -1.33 -5.27
C ILE A 89 0.66 -1.10 -3.78
N THR A 90 1.40 -1.79 -2.91
CA THR A 90 1.20 -1.65 -1.47
C THR A 90 1.46 -0.22 -1.00
N SER A 91 2.52 0.43 -1.49
CA SER A 91 2.79 1.85 -1.19
C SER A 91 1.74 2.79 -1.75
N MET A 92 1.23 2.50 -2.94
CA MET A 92 0.16 3.29 -3.55
C MET A 92 -1.13 3.19 -2.73
N LEU A 93 -1.51 1.98 -2.32
CA LEU A 93 -2.66 1.73 -1.46
C LEU A 93 -2.52 2.45 -0.12
N MET A 94 -1.33 2.44 0.50
CA MET A 94 -1.13 3.18 1.75
C MET A 94 -1.41 4.68 1.60
N GLY A 95 -1.00 5.29 0.49
CA GLY A 95 -1.28 6.69 0.17
C GLY A 95 -2.75 6.99 -0.12
N LEU A 96 -3.48 6.06 -0.75
CA LEU A 96 -4.91 6.24 -1.02
C LEU A 96 -5.77 6.03 0.23
N VAL A 97 -5.44 5.02 1.04
CA VAL A 97 -6.23 4.66 2.23
C VAL A 97 -6.03 5.67 3.36
N ILE A 98 -4.82 6.23 3.52
CA ILE A 98 -4.58 7.26 4.53
C ILE A 98 -5.46 8.50 4.29
N ASP A 99 -5.70 8.89 3.04
CA ASP A 99 -6.55 10.02 2.72
C ASP A 99 -7.97 9.80 3.27
N TYR A 100 -8.53 8.61 3.06
CA TYR A 100 -9.84 8.23 3.58
C TYR A 100 -9.88 8.26 5.11
N SER A 101 -8.86 7.71 5.76
CA SER A 101 -8.73 7.69 7.22
C SER A 101 -8.63 9.10 7.81
N ILE A 102 -7.80 9.96 7.23
CA ILE A 102 -7.67 11.35 7.70
C ILE A 102 -8.99 12.10 7.53
N HIS A 103 -9.69 11.96 6.40
CA HIS A 103 -10.97 12.61 6.18
C HIS A 103 -12.02 12.18 7.22
N ILE A 104 -12.13 10.87 7.49
CA ILE A 104 -13.04 10.34 8.51
C ILE A 104 -12.65 10.82 9.91
N ALA A 105 -11.38 10.69 10.30
CA ALA A 105 -10.92 11.07 11.64
C ALA A 105 -11.05 12.58 11.90
N SER A 106 -10.77 13.41 10.89
CA SER A 106 -10.95 14.87 10.95
C SER A 106 -12.43 15.23 11.12
N GLU A 107 -13.30 14.58 10.35
CA GLU A 107 -14.72 14.84 10.40
C GLU A 107 -15.34 14.39 11.71
N ILE A 108 -14.95 13.22 12.23
CA ILE A 108 -15.32 12.74 13.56
C ILE A 108 -14.90 13.75 14.65
N LYS A 109 -13.67 14.28 14.55
CA LYS A 109 -13.17 15.28 15.50
C LYS A 109 -14.02 16.56 15.46
N ARG A 110 -14.54 16.94 14.29
CA ARG A 110 -15.37 18.13 14.05
C ARG A 110 -16.82 17.94 14.52
N THR A 111 -17.46 16.84 14.15
CA THR A 111 -18.89 16.58 14.39
C THR A 111 -19.16 15.92 15.74
N LYS A 112 -18.13 15.30 16.34
CA LYS A 112 -18.27 14.45 17.53
C LYS A 112 -19.29 13.33 17.32
N SER A 113 -19.42 12.84 16.10
CA SER A 113 -20.34 11.77 15.73
C SER A 113 -19.79 10.96 14.56
N ALA A 114 -19.57 9.67 14.78
CA ALA A 114 -19.14 8.75 13.74
C ALA A 114 -20.18 8.65 12.61
N LYS A 115 -21.47 8.61 12.97
CA LYS A 115 -22.57 8.61 12.00
C LYS A 115 -22.56 9.86 11.12
N ALA A 116 -22.50 11.04 11.72
CA ALA A 116 -22.47 12.29 10.96
C ALA A 116 -21.23 12.39 10.08
N ALA A 117 -20.09 11.86 10.53
CA ALA A 117 -18.89 11.83 9.72
C ALA A 117 -19.03 10.95 8.48
N VAL A 118 -19.57 9.73 8.65
CA VAL A 118 -19.83 8.83 7.51
C VAL A 118 -20.84 9.45 6.55
N GLU A 119 -21.89 10.12 7.04
CA GLU A 119 -22.86 10.82 6.19
C GLU A 119 -22.25 11.98 5.41
N ASN A 120 -21.33 12.73 6.02
CA ASN A 120 -20.73 13.92 5.40
C ASN A 120 -19.60 13.59 4.40
N VAL A 121 -18.69 12.67 4.74
CA VAL A 121 -17.52 12.37 3.90
C VAL A 121 -17.57 11.00 3.20
N GLY A 122 -18.42 10.08 3.67
CA GLY A 122 -18.56 8.74 3.09
C GLY A 122 -18.92 8.74 1.60
N PRO A 123 -19.89 9.55 1.13
CA PRO A 123 -20.20 9.63 -0.30
C PRO A 123 -19.02 10.08 -1.16
N ALA A 124 -18.20 11.02 -0.67
CA ALA A 124 -17.01 11.49 -1.39
C ALA A 124 -15.92 10.40 -1.44
N ILE A 125 -15.69 9.70 -0.33
CA ILE A 125 -14.75 8.58 -0.25
C ILE A 125 -15.17 7.45 -1.19
N LEU A 126 -16.45 7.07 -1.17
CA LEU A 126 -16.98 6.04 -2.06
C LEU A 126 -16.91 6.45 -3.53
N GLY A 127 -17.22 7.71 -3.85
CA GLY A 127 -17.08 8.23 -5.22
C GLY A 127 -15.65 8.14 -5.74
N ASN A 128 -14.67 8.54 -4.93
CA ASN A 128 -13.25 8.42 -5.28
C ASN A 128 -12.84 6.96 -5.46
N ALA A 129 -13.23 6.09 -4.53
CA ALA A 129 -12.91 4.67 -4.57
C ALA A 129 -13.48 3.98 -5.81
N LEU A 130 -14.75 4.23 -6.13
CA LEU A 130 -15.40 3.67 -7.32
C LEU A 130 -14.76 4.21 -8.60
N GLY A 131 -14.39 5.49 -8.64
CA GLY A 131 -13.66 6.09 -9.76
C GLY A 131 -12.32 5.40 -10.00
N LEU A 132 -11.54 5.17 -8.93
CA LEU A 132 -10.27 4.46 -9.02
C LEU A 132 -10.45 3.00 -9.42
N ILE A 133 -11.42 2.29 -8.82
CA ILE A 133 -11.74 0.90 -9.18
C ILE A 133 -12.11 0.81 -10.67
N ALA A 134 -12.97 1.70 -11.16
CA ALA A 134 -13.34 1.75 -12.57
C ALA A 134 -12.12 2.03 -13.47
N GLY A 135 -11.26 2.98 -13.08
CA GLY A 135 -10.04 3.31 -13.81
C GLY A 135 -9.05 2.13 -13.89
N PHE A 136 -8.77 1.47 -12.75
CA PHE A 136 -7.91 0.28 -12.71
C PHE A 136 -8.52 -0.92 -13.41
N SER A 137 -9.85 -1.04 -13.44
CA SER A 137 -10.54 -2.15 -14.13
C SER A 137 -10.25 -2.18 -15.63
N ILE A 138 -9.94 -1.04 -16.26
CA ILE A 138 -9.55 -0.99 -17.67
C ILE A 138 -8.29 -1.83 -17.93
N LEU A 139 -7.36 -1.90 -16.99
CA LEU A 139 -6.13 -2.69 -17.12
C LEU A 139 -6.38 -4.20 -17.19
N LEU A 140 -7.54 -4.69 -16.74
CA LEU A 140 -7.93 -6.10 -16.87
C LEU A 140 -8.12 -6.53 -18.33
N LEU A 141 -8.37 -5.58 -19.23
CA LEU A 141 -8.50 -5.85 -20.68
C LEU A 141 -7.13 -6.07 -21.34
N SER A 142 -6.04 -5.85 -20.62
CA SER A 142 -4.70 -6.04 -21.16
C SER A 142 -4.38 -7.52 -21.38
N PRO A 143 -3.74 -7.90 -22.50
CA PRO A 143 -3.26 -9.26 -22.72
C PRO A 143 -2.02 -9.59 -21.85
N LEU A 144 -1.39 -8.58 -21.23
CA LEU A 144 -0.22 -8.78 -20.39
C LEU A 144 -0.62 -8.99 -18.94
N ALA A 145 -0.29 -10.16 -18.38
CA ALA A 145 -0.57 -10.53 -16.99
C ALA A 145 -0.09 -9.50 -15.96
N LEU A 146 0.99 -8.78 -16.30
CA LEU A 146 1.51 -7.65 -15.53
C LEU A 146 0.42 -6.64 -15.15
N PHE A 147 -0.33 -6.17 -16.13
CA PHE A 147 -1.33 -5.12 -15.95
C PHE A 147 -2.58 -5.65 -15.26
N SER A 148 -2.99 -6.88 -15.60
CA SER A 148 -4.13 -7.54 -14.94
C SER A 148 -3.85 -7.80 -13.46
N ASN A 149 -2.64 -8.23 -13.09
CA ASN A 149 -2.24 -8.41 -11.68
C ASN A 149 -2.27 -7.08 -10.91
N VAL A 150 -1.78 -6.00 -11.54
CA VAL A 150 -1.85 -4.66 -10.94
C VAL A 150 -3.30 -4.23 -10.71
N ALA A 151 -4.16 -4.43 -11.72
CA ALA A 151 -5.58 -4.09 -11.63
C ALA A 151 -6.27 -4.82 -10.48
N ILE A 152 -6.10 -6.15 -10.40
CA ILE A 152 -6.75 -6.99 -9.40
C ILE A 152 -6.35 -6.56 -7.99
N LEU A 153 -5.04 -6.39 -7.75
CA LEU A 153 -4.53 -5.99 -6.43
C LEU A 153 -4.97 -4.58 -6.04
N MET A 154 -4.99 -3.63 -6.98
CA MET A 154 -5.51 -2.28 -6.74
C MET A 154 -7.00 -2.29 -6.39
N ILE A 155 -7.82 -3.00 -7.17
CA ILE A 155 -9.28 -3.07 -6.95
C ILE A 155 -9.58 -3.68 -5.58
N LEU A 156 -8.95 -4.81 -5.25
CA LEU A 156 -9.13 -5.46 -3.95
C LEU A 156 -8.63 -4.57 -2.81
N GLY A 157 -7.43 -4.01 -2.95
CA GLY A 157 -6.83 -3.14 -1.94
C GLY A 157 -7.67 -1.89 -1.65
N ILE A 158 -8.18 -1.21 -2.68
CA ILE A 158 -9.05 -0.04 -2.52
C ILE A 158 -10.36 -0.45 -1.84
N SER A 159 -10.97 -1.54 -2.29
CA SER A 159 -12.23 -2.04 -1.73
C SER A 159 -12.10 -2.37 -0.25
N ILE A 160 -11.03 -3.09 0.12
CA ILE A 160 -10.72 -3.44 1.51
C ILE A 160 -10.43 -2.19 2.33
N GLY A 161 -9.58 -1.29 1.82
CA GLY A 161 -9.20 -0.08 2.55
C GLY A 161 -10.38 0.83 2.85
N VAL A 162 -11.26 1.05 1.88
CA VAL A 162 -12.49 1.83 2.06
C VAL A 162 -13.42 1.15 3.05
N PHE A 163 -13.62 -0.17 2.92
CA PHE A 163 -14.45 -0.93 3.84
C PHE A 163 -13.95 -0.80 5.28
N VAL A 164 -12.65 -1.00 5.52
CA VAL A 164 -12.05 -0.94 6.85
C VAL A 164 -12.07 0.48 7.42
N THR A 165 -11.86 1.50 6.58
CA THR A 165 -11.95 2.91 6.99
C THR A 165 -13.38 3.26 7.42
N LEU A 166 -14.38 2.94 6.61
CA LEU A 166 -15.77 3.34 6.89
C LEU A 166 -16.42 2.53 8.02
N THR A 167 -15.90 1.34 8.36
CA THR A 167 -16.47 0.47 9.38
C THR A 167 -15.60 0.34 10.63
N VAL A 168 -14.37 -0.14 10.49
CA VAL A 168 -13.51 -0.47 11.64
C VAL A 168 -12.94 0.79 12.27
N GLU A 169 -12.39 1.70 11.47
CA GLU A 169 -11.82 2.95 12.00
C GLU A 169 -12.89 3.82 12.65
N THR A 170 -14.04 4.00 11.98
CA THR A 170 -15.18 4.77 12.53
C THR A 170 -15.66 4.19 13.86
N TRP A 171 -15.83 2.87 13.95
CA TRP A 171 -16.24 2.19 15.17
C TRP A 171 -15.23 2.32 16.31
N ILE A 172 -13.92 2.25 16.02
CA ILE A 172 -12.89 2.44 17.04
C ILE A 172 -12.89 3.89 17.50
N LEU A 173 -12.88 4.85 16.57
CA LEU A 173 -12.83 6.27 16.89
C LEU A 173 -14.04 6.72 17.70
N GLU A 174 -15.24 6.19 17.42
CA GLU A 174 -16.48 6.49 18.17
C GLU A 174 -16.32 6.30 19.67
N LYS A 175 -15.54 5.30 20.11
CA LYS A 175 -15.29 5.05 21.54
C LYS A 175 -14.40 6.10 22.22
N PHE A 176 -13.72 6.94 21.45
CA PHE A 176 -12.77 7.95 21.93
C PHE A 176 -13.20 9.39 21.64
N ILE A 177 -14.40 9.57 21.06
CA ILE A 177 -15.06 10.86 20.85
C ILE A 177 -15.51 11.43 22.20
#